data_AF-A0A3P6HNC5-F1
#
_entry.id   AF-A0A3P6HNC5-F1
#
_cell.length_a   1.000
_cell.length_b   1.000
_cell.length_c   1.000
_cell.angle_alpha   90.00
_cell.angle_beta   90.00
_cell.angle_gamma   90.00
#
_symmetry.space_group_name_H-M   'P 1'
#
loop_
_entity.id
_entity.type
_entity.pdbx_description
1 polymer ?
#
loop_
_entity_poly.entity_id
_entity_poly.type
_entity_poly.pdbx_seq_one_letter_code
_entity_poly.pdbx_strand_id
1 'polypeptide(L)'
;MKYDQELARQAQKHAEYLALKRRMIHSVALDYGENIAKKVGTSDFKLTGPEATLMWYSEIEDYDFDGGDQVQCDTDRAGFGFSKTREGDVAIVVGQYRPPGNFSGEFQQKVPRPISGKIVVPTLKELSIMWKIFAGLCVRRPAVVSPELSPFQRRVQDLLTEMELEKSHLSAHEVRHRNDLERMAQMLKDGHDVKATHKSEASSSLLTAKDMEITWKAFENEFWEQIGDVGVSDKSTKEGLTATAWRKLDRSLVLVTRQRLGKCLDWGLPVLEVTGDDTLRSVVEHLAQELLPPEARCTIVGNAPIGMHKYFYRTEDGKKQGVQMYFLNAYVDKLWHGENVNVDGKSESFAWSTVDELSNYLTDRSFLKRIRTFVVDY
;
A
#
# COMPACT_ATOMS: atom_id res chain seq x y z
N MET A 1 15.78 18.73 -7.43
CA MET A 1 16.64 19.89 -7.16
C MET A 1 18.10 19.41 -7.12
N LYS A 2 18.94 19.95 -8.00
CA LYS A 2 20.35 19.64 -8.15
C LYS A 2 21.20 20.82 -7.64
N TYR A 3 22.34 20.52 -7.03
CA TYR A 3 23.29 21.55 -6.63
C TYR A 3 23.96 22.18 -7.86
N ASP A 4 24.01 23.51 -7.92
CA ASP A 4 24.67 24.26 -9.00
C ASP A 4 25.82 25.09 -8.42
N GLN A 5 27.04 24.78 -8.88
CA GLN A 5 28.27 25.41 -8.38
C GLN A 5 28.35 26.90 -8.70
N GLU A 6 27.79 27.34 -9.85
CA GLU A 6 27.86 28.75 -10.24
C GLU A 6 26.89 29.58 -9.39
N LEU A 7 25.67 29.07 -9.16
CA LEU A 7 24.74 29.68 -8.22
C LEU A 7 25.32 29.75 -6.80
N ALA A 8 26.03 28.70 -6.36
CA ALA A 8 26.66 28.70 -5.03
C ALA A 8 27.76 29.76 -4.92
N ARG A 9 28.59 29.92 -5.96
CA ARG A 9 29.63 30.95 -6.00
C ARG A 9 29.03 32.36 -5.98
N GLN A 10 27.92 32.58 -6.67
CA GLN A 10 27.20 33.86 -6.68
C GLN A 10 26.56 34.14 -5.32
N ALA A 11 25.85 33.17 -4.75
CA ALA A 11 25.25 33.26 -3.42
C ALA A 11 26.31 33.55 -2.35
N GLN A 12 27.50 32.92 -2.45
CA GLN A 12 28.62 33.16 -1.54
C GLN A 12 29.12 34.62 -1.60
N LYS A 13 29.32 35.16 -2.80
CA LYS A 13 29.71 36.58 -2.98
C LYS A 13 28.66 37.53 -2.43
N HIS A 14 27.38 37.23 -2.64
CA HIS A 14 26.30 38.05 -2.10
C HIS A 14 26.25 37.98 -0.57
N ALA A 15 26.39 36.79 0.01
CA ALA A 15 26.47 36.64 1.47
C ALA A 15 27.61 37.47 2.09
N GLU A 16 28.78 37.48 1.46
CA GLU A 16 29.93 38.32 1.88
C GLU A 16 29.64 39.82 1.76
N TYR A 17 29.00 40.24 0.67
CA TYR A 17 28.58 41.63 0.48
C TYR A 17 27.57 42.07 1.55
N LEU A 18 26.56 41.24 1.83
CA LEU A 18 25.55 41.52 2.84
C LEU A 18 26.17 41.56 4.24
N ALA A 19 27.13 40.67 4.53
CA ALA A 19 27.84 40.66 5.81
C ALA A 19 28.62 41.96 6.00
N LEU A 20 29.29 42.46 4.96
CA LEU A 20 30.00 43.74 4.98
C LEU A 20 29.05 44.93 5.23
N LYS A 21 27.86 44.91 4.60
CA LYS A 21 26.85 45.98 4.74
C LYS A 21 25.99 45.85 6.01
N ARG A 22 26.03 44.69 6.68
CA ARG A 22 25.17 44.34 7.84
C ARG A 22 23.67 44.49 7.58
N ARG A 23 23.23 44.42 6.32
CA ARG A 23 21.82 44.60 5.91
C ARG A 23 21.35 43.41 5.08
N MET A 24 20.06 43.09 5.15
CA MET A 24 19.42 42.15 4.22
C MET A 24 18.89 42.96 3.04
N ILE A 25 19.51 42.79 1.87
CA ILE A 25 19.15 43.47 0.63
C ILE A 25 19.10 42.39 -0.43
N HIS A 26 17.95 42.21 -1.07
CA HIS A 26 17.84 41.29 -2.20
C HIS A 26 18.69 41.79 -3.37
N SER A 27 19.27 40.86 -4.12
CA SER A 27 19.91 41.18 -5.39
C SER A 27 18.89 41.74 -6.39
N VAL A 28 19.35 42.60 -7.32
CA VAL A 28 18.50 43.22 -8.36
C VAL A 28 18.31 42.27 -9.56
N ALA A 29 18.83 41.05 -9.47
CA ALA A 29 18.81 40.08 -10.54
C ALA A 29 17.42 39.48 -10.74
N LEU A 30 17.00 39.31 -11.98
CA LEU A 30 15.69 38.76 -12.35
C LEU A 30 15.80 37.31 -12.87
N ASP A 31 17.01 36.80 -13.04
CA ASP A 31 17.30 35.50 -13.65
C ASP A 31 17.43 34.35 -12.64
N TYR A 32 17.29 34.63 -11.35
CA TYR A 32 17.26 33.65 -10.25
C TYR A 32 16.40 34.16 -9.08
N GLY A 33 15.84 33.22 -8.31
CA GLY A 33 15.18 33.52 -7.04
C GLY A 33 16.19 33.54 -5.90
N GLU A 34 15.89 34.27 -4.83
CA GLU A 34 16.82 34.48 -3.71
C GLU A 34 16.12 34.49 -2.36
N ASN A 35 16.61 33.66 -1.43
CA ASN A 35 16.21 33.67 -0.03
C ASN A 35 17.41 34.09 0.83
N ILE A 36 17.20 35.01 1.78
CA ILE A 36 18.25 35.53 2.67
C ILE A 36 17.83 35.28 4.12
N ALA A 37 18.70 34.61 4.89
CA ALA A 37 18.54 34.49 6.33
C ALA A 37 19.67 35.26 7.03
N LYS A 38 19.31 36.12 7.99
CA LYS A 38 20.26 36.88 8.82
C LYS A 38 20.01 36.60 10.29
N LYS A 39 21.07 36.19 11.01
CA LYS A 39 21.06 36.03 12.47
C LYS A 39 22.07 37.01 13.08
N VAL A 40 21.66 37.68 14.15
CA VAL A 40 22.50 38.60 14.94
C VAL A 40 22.60 38.05 16.36
N GLY A 41 23.78 38.10 16.96
CA GLY A 41 24.00 37.56 18.31
C GLY A 41 25.39 37.85 18.86
N THR A 42 25.78 37.13 19.92
CA THR A 42 27.12 37.19 20.52
C THR A 42 28.17 36.53 19.62
N SER A 43 29.43 36.96 19.65
CA SER A 43 30.45 36.54 18.68
C SER A 43 30.60 35.02 18.48
N ASP A 44 30.25 34.23 19.48
CA ASP A 44 30.29 32.77 19.53
C ASP A 44 29.03 32.06 18.97
N PHE A 45 27.97 32.77 18.60
CA PHE A 45 26.75 32.13 18.10
C PHE A 45 27.03 31.36 16.79
N LYS A 46 26.32 30.24 16.64
CA LYS A 46 26.31 29.44 15.42
C LYS A 46 24.99 29.62 14.69
N LEU A 47 25.09 29.69 13.37
CA LEU A 47 23.96 29.60 12.47
C LEU A 47 24.11 28.32 11.67
N THR A 48 23.18 27.39 11.84
CA THR A 48 23.15 26.09 11.16
C THR A 48 22.21 26.13 9.96
N GLY A 49 22.39 25.21 9.01
CA GLY A 49 21.47 25.05 7.87
C GLY A 49 20.00 24.93 8.30
N PRO A 50 19.64 24.04 9.25
CA PRO A 50 18.28 23.93 9.75
C PRO A 50 17.70 25.23 10.34
N GLU A 51 18.52 26.06 10.99
CA GLU A 51 18.09 27.37 11.49
C GLU A 51 17.82 28.36 10.35
N ALA A 52 18.67 28.39 9.32
CA ALA A 52 18.45 29.21 8.12
C ALA A 52 17.18 28.78 7.37
N THR A 53 17.00 27.46 7.20
CA THR A 53 15.79 26.90 6.61
C THR A 53 14.55 27.23 7.43
N LEU A 54 14.63 27.16 8.76
CA LEU A 54 13.53 27.56 9.64
C LEU A 54 13.15 29.02 9.45
N MET A 55 14.14 29.93 9.38
CA MET A 55 13.89 31.35 9.15
C MET A 55 13.12 31.59 7.84
N TRP A 56 13.50 30.90 6.76
CA TRP A 56 12.76 31.00 5.48
C TRP A 56 11.34 30.43 5.58
N TYR A 57 11.15 29.26 6.23
CA TYR A 57 9.80 28.67 6.35
C TYR A 57 8.90 29.45 7.31
N SER A 58 9.43 30.16 8.31
CA SER A 58 8.64 30.98 9.23
C SER A 58 8.06 32.23 8.58
N GLU A 59 8.58 32.68 7.43
CA GLU A 59 8.05 33.84 6.70
C GLU A 59 6.57 33.66 6.28
N ILE A 60 6.09 32.41 6.24
CA ILE A 60 4.67 32.11 5.98
C ILE A 60 3.72 32.68 7.03
N GLU A 61 4.19 32.92 8.27
CA GLU A 61 3.36 33.49 9.34
C GLU A 61 2.98 34.94 9.05
N ASP A 62 3.86 35.66 8.38
CA ASP A 62 3.69 37.06 7.99
C ASP A 62 3.22 37.21 6.52
N TYR A 63 2.90 36.09 5.85
CA TYR A 63 2.54 36.09 4.44
C TYR A 63 1.09 36.50 4.21
N ASP A 64 0.90 37.53 3.39
CA ASP A 64 -0.42 37.96 2.90
C ASP A 64 -0.85 37.13 1.69
N PHE A 65 -1.69 36.11 1.95
CA PHE A 65 -2.27 35.25 0.93
C PHE A 65 -3.26 35.97 0.00
N ASP A 66 -3.68 37.20 0.33
CA ASP A 66 -4.69 37.96 -0.41
C ASP A 66 -4.09 39.07 -1.30
N GLY A 67 -2.78 39.38 -1.19
CA GLY A 67 -2.18 40.56 -1.83
C GLY A 67 -0.76 40.44 -2.43
N GLY A 68 -0.11 39.27 -2.43
CA GLY A 68 1.32 39.15 -2.78
C GLY A 68 1.66 38.82 -4.25
N ASP A 69 2.78 39.37 -4.73
CA ASP A 69 3.49 38.95 -5.96
C ASP A 69 4.08 37.52 -5.78
N GLN A 70 3.75 36.65 -6.73
CA GLN A 70 3.76 35.19 -6.63
C GLN A 70 5.08 34.43 -6.96
N VAL A 71 5.55 33.50 -6.13
CA VAL A 71 6.69 32.58 -6.40
C VAL A 71 6.22 31.25 -7.04
N GLN A 72 6.76 30.90 -8.20
CA GLN A 72 6.77 29.62 -8.92
C GLN A 72 7.85 28.71 -8.32
N CYS A 73 7.49 27.50 -7.91
CA CYS A 73 8.45 26.51 -7.45
C CYS A 73 8.57 25.36 -8.46
N ASP A 74 9.07 25.65 -9.67
CA ASP A 74 9.64 24.64 -10.58
C ASP A 74 11.17 24.73 -10.57
N THR A 75 11.72 25.01 -9.39
CA THR A 75 13.14 25.18 -9.18
C THR A 75 13.87 23.85 -9.29
N ASP A 76 14.66 23.69 -10.34
CA ASP A 76 15.47 22.49 -10.53
C ASP A 76 16.88 22.65 -9.95
N ARG A 77 17.41 23.87 -9.84
CA ARG A 77 18.80 24.11 -9.42
C ARG A 77 18.90 25.11 -8.28
N ALA A 78 19.80 24.85 -7.34
CA ALA A 78 20.06 25.75 -6.22
C ALA A 78 21.54 25.78 -5.83
N GLY A 79 21.98 26.94 -5.34
CA GLY A 79 23.30 27.16 -4.77
C GLY A 79 23.19 28.01 -3.49
N PHE A 80 24.11 27.78 -2.56
CA PHE A 80 24.06 28.39 -1.23
C PHE A 80 25.38 29.05 -0.88
N GLY A 81 25.30 30.18 -0.18
CA GLY A 81 26.42 30.94 0.34
C GLY A 81 26.26 31.26 1.82
N PHE A 82 27.37 31.33 2.55
CA PHE A 82 27.40 31.66 3.97
C PHE A 82 28.55 32.62 4.28
N SER A 83 28.25 33.67 5.05
CA SER A 83 29.28 34.60 5.53
C SER A 83 28.99 35.08 6.95
N LYS A 84 30.06 35.37 7.70
CA LYS A 84 30.01 35.90 9.07
C LYS A 84 30.84 37.18 9.13
N THR A 85 30.38 38.20 9.86
CA THR A 85 31.14 39.44 10.06
C THR A 85 32.45 39.16 10.81
N ARG A 86 33.44 40.05 10.65
CA ARG A 86 34.73 39.95 11.37
C ARG A 86 34.56 39.93 12.89
N GLU A 87 33.60 40.66 13.40
CA GLU A 87 33.25 40.72 14.83
C GLU A 87 32.50 39.46 15.30
N GLY A 88 32.03 38.62 14.37
CA GLY A 88 31.30 37.40 14.65
C GLY A 88 29.86 37.63 15.14
N ASP A 89 29.39 38.87 15.14
CA ASP A 89 28.10 39.31 15.68
C ASP A 89 26.94 39.16 14.68
N VAL A 90 27.23 38.94 13.40
CA VAL A 90 26.23 38.75 12.34
C VAL A 90 26.64 37.61 11.42
N ALA A 91 25.69 36.74 11.09
CA ALA A 91 25.84 35.64 10.15
C ALA A 91 24.71 35.70 9.13
N ILE A 92 25.04 35.49 7.86
CA ILE A 92 24.14 35.58 6.73
C ILE A 92 24.26 34.32 5.88
N VAL A 93 23.11 33.75 5.55
CA VAL A 93 22.96 32.66 4.59
C VAL A 93 22.14 33.17 3.41
N VAL A 94 22.62 32.90 2.21
CA VAL A 94 21.92 33.23 0.97
C VAL A 94 21.69 31.94 0.19
N GLY A 95 20.45 31.68 -0.22
CA GLY A 95 20.10 30.62 -1.15
C GLY A 95 19.64 31.22 -2.47
N GLN A 96 20.31 30.90 -3.57
CA GLN A 96 19.94 31.33 -4.91
C GLN A 96 19.52 30.14 -5.75
N TYR A 97 18.50 30.31 -6.58
CA TYR A 97 17.88 29.18 -7.27
C TYR A 97 17.30 29.51 -8.65
N ARG A 98 17.29 28.51 -9.54
CA ARG A 98 16.82 28.64 -10.93
C ARG A 98 15.90 27.47 -11.33
N PRO A 99 14.88 27.72 -12.19
CA PRO A 99 14.38 29.03 -12.60
C PRO A 99 13.87 29.88 -11.40
N PRO A 100 13.89 31.22 -11.54
CA PRO A 100 13.34 32.12 -10.53
C PRO A 100 11.86 31.83 -10.35
N GLY A 101 11.35 31.96 -9.13
CA GLY A 101 9.94 31.74 -8.90
C GLY A 101 9.03 32.84 -9.45
N ASN A 102 9.45 34.08 -9.60
CA ASN A 102 8.51 35.10 -10.04
C ASN A 102 8.29 35.09 -11.57
N PHE A 103 7.22 34.44 -12.04
CA PHE A 103 6.71 34.59 -13.41
C PHE A 103 5.28 35.14 -13.41
N SER A 104 5.10 36.29 -14.06
CA SER A 104 3.84 37.06 -14.09
C SER A 104 2.67 36.25 -14.68
N GLY A 105 1.60 36.07 -13.90
CA GLY A 105 0.28 35.61 -14.40
C GLY A 105 -0.24 34.26 -13.90
N GLU A 106 0.57 33.43 -13.23
CA GLU A 106 0.18 32.07 -12.78
C GLU A 106 0.14 31.88 -11.26
N PHE A 107 -0.03 32.99 -10.54
CA PHE A 107 0.41 33.10 -9.17
C PHE A 107 -0.49 32.33 -8.17
N GLN A 108 -1.81 32.54 -8.22
CA GLN A 108 -2.73 32.04 -7.17
C GLN A 108 -2.84 30.52 -7.09
N GLN A 109 -2.42 29.81 -8.13
CA GLN A 109 -2.55 28.36 -8.21
C GLN A 109 -1.44 27.60 -7.47
N LYS A 110 -0.30 28.24 -7.18
CA LYS A 110 0.93 27.53 -6.76
C LYS A 110 1.34 27.74 -5.29
N VAL A 111 0.78 28.73 -4.59
CA VAL A 111 0.92 28.88 -3.12
C VAL A 111 -0.47 28.78 -2.45
N PRO A 112 -1.09 27.59 -2.47
CA PRO A 112 -2.41 27.43 -1.88
C PRO A 112 -2.35 27.61 -0.37
N ARG A 113 -3.43 28.16 0.20
CA ARG A 113 -3.62 28.17 1.65
C ARG A 113 -3.50 26.73 2.18
N PRO A 114 -2.96 26.53 3.40
CA PRO A 114 -2.95 25.22 4.03
C PRO A 114 -4.35 24.60 3.99
N ILE A 115 -4.49 23.36 3.49
CA ILE A 115 -5.78 22.66 3.33
C ILE A 115 -6.52 22.55 4.69
N SER A 116 -5.77 22.52 5.79
CA SER A 116 -6.29 22.48 7.16
C SER A 116 -6.74 23.84 7.72
N GLY A 117 -6.50 24.94 7.00
CA GLY A 117 -6.73 26.32 7.45
C GLY A 117 -5.78 26.80 8.55
N LYS A 118 -4.82 25.97 8.98
CA LYS A 118 -3.84 26.31 10.03
C LYS A 118 -2.45 26.39 9.43
N ILE A 119 -1.76 27.51 9.66
CA ILE A 119 -0.34 27.67 9.35
C ILE A 119 0.45 26.77 10.32
N VAL A 120 1.31 25.92 9.77
CA VAL A 120 2.18 25.02 10.55
C VAL A 120 3.62 25.31 10.15
N VAL A 121 4.36 25.93 11.07
CA VAL A 121 5.81 26.12 10.92
C VAL A 121 6.53 24.91 11.53
N PRO A 122 7.46 24.26 10.81
CA PRO A 122 8.24 23.15 11.35
C PRO A 122 9.11 23.62 12.52
N THR A 123 9.33 22.78 13.52
CA THR A 123 10.23 23.11 14.63
C THR A 123 11.69 22.83 14.30
N LEU A 124 12.60 23.55 14.96
CA LEU A 124 14.05 23.33 14.85
C LEU A 124 14.47 21.88 15.14
N LYS A 125 13.78 21.22 16.07
CA LYS A 125 13.97 19.80 16.37
C LYS A 125 13.56 18.92 15.19
N GLU A 126 12.49 19.24 14.48
CA GLU A 126 12.02 18.47 13.33
C GLU A 126 12.95 18.60 12.13
N LEU A 127 13.50 19.79 11.90
CA LEU A 127 14.47 20.07 10.84
C LEU A 127 15.86 19.49 11.13
N SER A 128 16.24 19.34 12.40
CA SER A 128 17.54 18.79 12.79
C SER A 128 17.56 17.26 12.92
N ILE A 129 16.42 16.58 12.79
CA ILE A 129 16.35 15.13 12.89
C ILE A 129 16.84 14.52 11.58
N MET A 130 17.90 13.72 11.67
CA MET A 130 18.28 12.83 10.58
C MET A 130 17.22 11.72 10.49
N TRP A 131 16.55 11.64 9.35
CA TRP A 131 15.57 10.60 9.06
C TRP A 131 16.24 9.48 8.27
N LYS A 132 16.16 8.25 8.77
CA LYS A 132 16.43 7.07 7.96
C LYS A 132 15.13 6.66 7.28
N ILE A 133 15.18 6.56 5.96
CA ILE A 133 14.05 6.15 5.14
C ILE A 133 14.17 4.66 4.89
N PHE A 134 13.07 3.96 5.08
CA PHE A 134 12.95 2.54 4.84
C PHE A 134 11.75 2.29 3.92
N ALA A 135 11.92 1.36 3.00
CA ALA A 135 10.86 0.88 2.13
C ALA A 135 10.42 -0.50 2.61
N GLY A 136 9.14 -0.64 2.91
CA GLY A 136 8.53 -1.87 3.38
C GLY A 136 7.60 -2.47 2.32
N LEU A 137 7.47 -3.79 2.35
CA LEU A 137 6.61 -4.54 1.46
C LEU A 137 5.47 -5.18 2.26
N CYS A 138 4.22 -4.84 1.91
CA CYS A 138 3.04 -5.50 2.44
C CYS A 138 2.60 -6.57 1.44
N VAL A 139 3.13 -7.79 1.61
CA VAL A 139 2.78 -8.93 0.78
C VAL A 139 1.44 -9.50 1.26
N ARG A 140 0.46 -9.55 0.36
CA ARG A 140 -0.87 -10.10 0.60
C ARG A 140 -1.14 -11.29 -0.28
N ARG A 141 -1.78 -12.28 0.31
CA ARG A 141 -2.38 -13.40 -0.41
C ARG A 141 -3.90 -13.17 -0.43
N PRO A 142 -4.53 -13.05 -1.61
CA PRO A 142 -5.98 -12.83 -1.72
C PRO A 142 -6.77 -14.09 -1.34
N ALA A 143 -8.05 -13.92 -0.98
CA ALA A 143 -8.94 -15.04 -0.72
C ALA A 143 -9.06 -15.95 -1.96
N VAL A 144 -8.99 -17.26 -1.71
CA VAL A 144 -9.06 -18.30 -2.74
C VAL A 144 -10.46 -18.91 -2.77
N VAL A 145 -11.09 -19.04 -1.60
CA VAL A 145 -12.45 -19.57 -1.45
C VAL A 145 -13.40 -18.45 -1.06
N SER A 146 -14.65 -18.53 -1.51
CA SER A 146 -15.69 -17.60 -1.10
C SER A 146 -16.00 -17.76 0.40
N PRO A 147 -16.19 -16.67 1.16
CA PRO A 147 -16.59 -16.77 2.56
C PRO A 147 -17.89 -17.55 2.73
N GLU A 148 -18.04 -18.22 3.87
CA GLU A 148 -19.30 -18.86 4.21
C GLU A 148 -20.41 -17.84 4.43
N LEU A 149 -21.58 -18.13 3.87
CA LEU A 149 -22.77 -17.30 4.06
C LEU A 149 -23.21 -17.33 5.51
N SER A 150 -23.40 -16.14 6.09
CA SER A 150 -23.97 -15.98 7.43
C SER A 150 -25.38 -16.58 7.50
N PRO A 151 -25.88 -16.96 8.70
CA PRO A 151 -27.22 -17.53 8.85
C PRO A 151 -28.34 -16.63 8.31
N PHE A 152 -28.15 -15.30 8.36
CA PHE A 152 -29.10 -14.36 7.77
C PHE A 152 -29.03 -14.37 6.25
N GLN A 153 -27.83 -14.34 5.67
CA GLN A 153 -27.65 -14.41 4.21
C GLN A 153 -28.19 -15.72 3.63
N ARG A 154 -28.04 -16.86 4.34
CA ARG A 154 -28.66 -18.13 3.93
C ARG A 154 -30.18 -18.01 3.83
N ARG A 155 -30.84 -17.48 4.87
CA ARG A 155 -32.30 -17.24 4.83
C ARG A 155 -32.74 -16.32 3.68
N VAL A 156 -31.94 -15.29 3.39
CA VAL A 156 -32.22 -14.39 2.26
C VAL A 156 -32.01 -15.12 0.93
N GLN A 157 -30.97 -15.95 0.81
CA GLN A 157 -30.73 -16.77 -0.37
C GLN A 157 -31.89 -17.74 -0.61
N ASP A 158 -32.37 -18.42 0.44
CA ASP A 158 -33.51 -19.33 0.35
C ASP A 158 -34.76 -18.58 -0.13
N LEU A 159 -35.07 -17.43 0.48
CA LEU A 159 -36.19 -16.58 0.08
C LEU A 159 -36.07 -16.11 -1.38
N LEU A 160 -34.89 -15.68 -1.82
CA LEU A 160 -34.67 -15.23 -3.19
C LEU A 160 -34.81 -16.40 -4.17
N THR A 161 -34.36 -17.59 -3.80
CA THR A 161 -34.49 -18.82 -4.61
C THR A 161 -35.96 -19.23 -4.73
N GLU A 162 -36.74 -19.14 -3.65
CA GLU A 162 -38.18 -19.37 -3.67
C GLU A 162 -38.90 -18.36 -4.57
N MET A 163 -38.59 -17.07 -4.41
CA MET A 163 -39.17 -16.02 -5.26
C MET A 163 -38.79 -16.17 -6.73
N GLU A 164 -37.57 -16.62 -7.02
CA GLU A 164 -37.11 -16.92 -8.37
C GLU A 164 -37.91 -18.08 -8.95
N LEU A 165 -38.07 -19.17 -8.19
CA LEU A 165 -38.87 -20.33 -8.59
C LEU A 165 -40.33 -19.95 -8.88
N GLU A 166 -40.98 -19.22 -7.97
CA GLU A 166 -42.39 -18.80 -8.11
C GLU A 166 -42.64 -17.90 -9.33
N LYS A 167 -41.65 -17.07 -9.68
CA LYS A 167 -41.73 -16.15 -10.83
C LYS A 167 -41.12 -16.73 -12.11
N SER A 168 -40.51 -17.90 -12.04
CA SER A 168 -39.88 -18.54 -13.19
C SER A 168 -40.91 -19.16 -14.12
N HIS A 169 -40.56 -19.22 -15.40
CA HIS A 169 -41.26 -20.07 -16.35
C HIS A 169 -40.67 -21.49 -16.30
N LEU A 170 -41.49 -22.47 -16.69
CA LEU A 170 -41.06 -23.86 -16.77
C LEU A 170 -39.84 -23.99 -17.67
N SER A 171 -38.79 -24.57 -17.12
CA SER A 171 -37.57 -24.92 -17.85
C SER A 171 -37.85 -26.05 -18.85
N ALA A 172 -37.01 -26.16 -19.89
CA ALA A 172 -37.10 -27.25 -20.85
C ALA A 172 -37.00 -28.64 -20.19
N HIS A 173 -36.23 -28.76 -19.10
CA HIS A 173 -36.09 -29.99 -18.32
C HIS A 173 -37.40 -30.35 -17.60
N GLU A 174 -38.07 -29.38 -16.97
CA GLU A 174 -39.36 -29.62 -16.29
C GLU A 174 -40.48 -29.97 -17.26
N VAL A 175 -40.52 -29.31 -18.43
CA VAL A 175 -41.48 -29.65 -19.50
C VAL A 175 -41.23 -31.07 -20.00
N ARG A 176 -39.97 -31.45 -20.22
CA ARG A 176 -39.60 -32.82 -20.61
C ARG A 176 -39.99 -33.84 -19.54
N HIS A 177 -39.70 -33.56 -18.28
CA HIS A 177 -40.06 -34.43 -17.16
C HIS A 177 -41.57 -34.67 -17.09
N ARG A 178 -42.38 -33.62 -17.29
CA ARG A 178 -43.84 -33.73 -17.36
C ARG A 178 -44.30 -34.63 -18.51
N ASN A 179 -43.77 -34.40 -19.72
CA ASN A 179 -44.13 -35.18 -20.90
C ASN A 179 -43.74 -36.67 -20.75
N ASP A 180 -42.58 -36.95 -20.14
CA ASP A 180 -42.12 -38.31 -19.86
C ASP A 180 -43.05 -39.03 -18.87
N LEU A 181 -43.49 -38.33 -17.81
CA LEU A 181 -44.45 -38.87 -16.83
C LEU A 181 -45.82 -39.16 -17.47
N GLU A 182 -46.32 -38.26 -18.31
CA GLU A 182 -47.57 -38.46 -19.04
C GLU A 182 -47.50 -39.67 -19.98
N ARG A 183 -46.39 -39.81 -20.71
CA ARG A 183 -46.15 -40.96 -21.59
C ARG A 183 -46.12 -42.27 -20.80
N MET A 184 -45.46 -42.30 -19.64
CA MET A 184 -45.44 -43.48 -18.77
C MET A 184 -46.83 -43.81 -18.20
N ALA A 185 -47.59 -42.80 -17.77
CA ALA A 185 -48.93 -42.99 -17.23
C ALA A 185 -49.92 -43.51 -18.28
N GLN A 186 -49.80 -43.07 -19.55
CA GLN A 186 -50.58 -43.60 -20.66
C GLN A 186 -50.23 -45.09 -20.92
N MET A 187 -48.94 -45.44 -20.96
CA MET A 187 -48.51 -46.83 -21.12
C MET A 187 -49.01 -47.77 -20.00
N LEU A 188 -49.11 -47.27 -18.76
CA LEU A 188 -49.64 -48.04 -17.63
C LEU A 188 -51.16 -48.22 -17.69
N LYS A 189 -51.90 -47.26 -18.27
CA LYS A 189 -53.35 -47.33 -18.45
C LYS A 189 -53.75 -48.24 -19.61
N ASP A 190 -52.98 -48.24 -20.69
CA ASP A 190 -53.20 -49.06 -21.88
C ASP A 190 -52.76 -50.53 -21.69
N GLY A 191 -52.88 -51.05 -20.46
CA GLY A 191 -52.37 -52.34 -20.02
C GLY A 191 -52.64 -53.47 -21.02
N HIS A 192 -51.56 -53.94 -21.65
CA HIS A 192 -51.44 -55.24 -22.31
C HIS A 192 -52.35 -55.50 -23.52
N ASP A 193 -52.53 -54.54 -24.44
CA ASP A 193 -52.98 -54.87 -25.81
C ASP A 193 -51.89 -54.48 -26.82
N VAL A 194 -50.89 -55.37 -26.94
CA VAL A 194 -49.82 -55.24 -27.92
C VAL A 194 -50.37 -55.52 -29.31
N LYS A 195 -50.72 -54.46 -30.04
CA LYS A 195 -50.48 -54.42 -31.48
C LYS A 195 -49.57 -53.26 -31.81
N ALA A 196 -48.28 -53.58 -31.80
CA ALA A 196 -47.21 -52.81 -32.42
C ALA A 196 -47.59 -52.47 -33.86
N THR A 197 -48.21 -51.31 -34.04
CA THR A 197 -48.37 -50.68 -35.35
C THR A 197 -47.32 -49.59 -35.43
N HIS A 198 -46.23 -49.96 -36.08
CA HIS A 198 -45.15 -49.09 -36.49
C HIS A 198 -45.69 -47.81 -37.14
N LYS A 199 -45.26 -46.67 -36.60
CA LYS A 199 -44.89 -45.43 -37.30
C LYS A 199 -44.21 -44.52 -36.27
N SER A 200 -42.88 -44.49 -36.25
CA SER A 200 -42.08 -43.54 -37.04
C SER A 200 -42.26 -42.12 -36.55
N GLU A 201 -41.46 -41.73 -35.56
CA GLU A 201 -40.43 -40.68 -35.72
C GLU A 201 -39.71 -40.47 -34.38
N ALA A 202 -38.39 -40.41 -34.47
CA ALA A 202 -37.44 -40.19 -33.40
C ALA A 202 -37.20 -41.36 -32.42
N SER A 203 -36.10 -42.06 -32.68
CA SER A 203 -35.18 -42.56 -31.64
C SER A 203 -34.66 -41.40 -30.75
N SER A 204 -35.53 -40.52 -30.25
CA SER A 204 -35.18 -39.42 -29.36
C SER A 204 -35.18 -39.93 -27.93
N SER A 205 -33.99 -40.35 -27.50
CA SER A 205 -33.58 -40.53 -26.10
C SER A 205 -34.49 -41.46 -25.27
N LEU A 206 -34.15 -42.75 -25.24
CA LEU A 206 -34.64 -43.72 -24.24
C LEU A 206 -34.36 -43.30 -22.79
N LEU A 207 -33.55 -42.26 -22.59
CA LEU A 207 -33.20 -41.70 -21.30
C LEU A 207 -34.31 -40.75 -20.86
N THR A 208 -35.00 -41.10 -19.79
CA THR A 208 -36.02 -40.22 -19.21
C THR A 208 -35.34 -39.04 -18.52
N ALA A 209 -36.05 -37.94 -18.33
CA ALA A 209 -35.53 -36.82 -17.54
C ALA A 209 -35.07 -37.26 -16.14
N LYS A 210 -35.69 -38.30 -15.56
CA LYS A 210 -35.30 -38.83 -14.26
C LYS A 210 -34.00 -39.64 -14.31
N ASP A 211 -33.80 -40.41 -15.38
CA ASP A 211 -32.54 -41.12 -15.59
C ASP A 211 -31.37 -40.13 -15.75
N MET A 212 -31.60 -38.99 -16.41
CA MET A 212 -30.62 -37.91 -16.51
C MET A 212 -30.24 -37.36 -15.14
N GLU A 213 -31.21 -37.06 -14.27
CA GLU A 213 -30.93 -36.60 -12.90
C GLU A 213 -30.11 -37.62 -12.09
N ILE A 214 -30.39 -38.91 -12.26
CA ILE A 214 -29.63 -39.98 -11.60
C ILE A 214 -28.19 -39.98 -12.11
N THR A 215 -27.98 -39.87 -13.43
CA THR A 215 -26.63 -39.80 -14.00
C THR A 215 -25.87 -38.57 -13.51
N TRP A 216 -26.51 -37.40 -13.44
CA TRP A 216 -25.87 -36.19 -12.93
C TRP A 216 -25.47 -36.31 -11.46
N LYS A 217 -26.33 -36.88 -10.61
CA LYS A 217 -25.98 -37.15 -9.21
C LYS A 217 -24.84 -38.16 -9.07
N ALA A 218 -24.80 -39.17 -9.93
CA ALA A 218 -23.69 -40.13 -9.94
C ALA A 218 -22.37 -39.45 -10.32
N PHE A 219 -22.36 -38.62 -11.37
CA PHE A 219 -21.20 -37.84 -11.76
C PHE A 219 -20.77 -36.82 -10.70
N GLU A 220 -21.71 -36.18 -10.02
CA GLU A 220 -21.42 -35.28 -8.89
C GLU A 220 -20.70 -36.03 -7.77
N ASN A 221 -21.19 -37.20 -7.38
CA ASN A 221 -20.54 -38.02 -6.35
C ASN A 221 -19.15 -38.48 -6.79
N GLU A 222 -18.99 -38.96 -8.02
CA GLU A 222 -17.69 -39.38 -8.56
C GLU A 222 -16.70 -38.20 -8.60
N PHE A 223 -17.16 -37.01 -9.00
CA PHE A 223 -16.35 -35.80 -9.02
C PHE A 223 -15.86 -35.43 -7.62
N TRP A 224 -16.73 -35.48 -6.60
CA TRP A 224 -16.34 -35.22 -5.22
C TRP A 224 -15.44 -36.31 -4.64
N GLU A 225 -15.62 -37.58 -5.03
CA GLU A 225 -14.72 -38.67 -4.66
C GLU A 225 -13.32 -38.51 -5.29
N GLN A 226 -13.23 -38.09 -6.55
CA GLN A 226 -11.96 -37.85 -7.25
C GLN A 226 -11.19 -36.65 -6.71
N ILE A 227 -11.91 -35.56 -6.40
CA ILE A 227 -11.32 -34.37 -5.80
C ILE A 227 -10.92 -34.63 -4.33
N GLY A 228 -11.60 -35.56 -3.66
CA GLY A 228 -11.43 -35.82 -2.24
C GLY A 228 -11.85 -34.63 -1.37
N ASP A 229 -11.49 -34.66 -0.09
CA ASP A 229 -11.58 -33.47 0.77
C ASP A 229 -10.58 -32.45 0.22
N VAL A 230 -11.04 -31.55 -0.67
CA VAL A 230 -10.31 -30.33 -1.02
C VAL A 230 -9.91 -29.77 0.33
N GLY A 231 -8.61 -29.64 0.61
CA GLY A 231 -8.07 -29.29 1.93
C GLY A 231 -8.47 -27.90 2.49
N VAL A 232 -9.67 -27.44 2.16
CA VAL A 232 -10.56 -26.51 2.87
C VAL A 232 -10.92 -27.05 4.26
N SER A 233 -10.84 -28.37 4.49
CA SER A 233 -10.76 -28.91 5.84
C SER A 233 -9.53 -28.34 6.53
N ASP A 234 -9.84 -27.47 7.48
CA ASP A 234 -8.94 -26.76 8.36
C ASP A 234 -7.84 -27.72 8.87
N LYS A 235 -6.68 -27.73 8.22
CA LYS A 235 -5.41 -28.12 8.87
C LYS A 235 -5.05 -27.14 10.01
N SER A 236 -6.02 -26.37 10.52
CA SER A 236 -5.92 -25.47 11.65
C SER A 236 -5.87 -26.21 12.99
N THR A 237 -6.19 -27.51 13.04
CA THR A 237 -6.00 -28.33 14.25
C THR A 237 -4.60 -28.95 14.35
N LYS A 238 -3.57 -28.27 13.81
CA LYS A 238 -2.19 -28.44 14.28
C LYS A 238 -1.62 -27.05 14.56
N GLU A 239 -1.57 -26.70 15.83
CA GLU A 239 -1.10 -25.45 16.44
C GLU A 239 0.39 -25.11 16.17
N GLY A 240 0.87 -25.26 14.93
CA GLY A 240 2.29 -25.07 14.60
C GLY A 240 2.62 -24.67 13.17
N LEU A 241 1.65 -24.54 12.26
CA LEU A 241 1.90 -24.12 10.87
C LEU A 241 1.36 -22.70 10.63
N THR A 242 2.02 -21.70 11.22
CA THR A 242 1.84 -20.29 10.80
C THR A 242 2.67 -19.94 9.58
N ALA A 243 3.51 -20.86 9.09
CA ALA A 243 4.42 -20.66 7.96
C ALA A 243 3.80 -20.99 6.59
N THR A 244 2.57 -21.52 6.50
CA THR A 244 1.95 -21.86 5.21
C THR A 244 0.93 -20.80 4.77
N ALA A 245 0.92 -20.44 3.49
CA ALA A 245 -0.09 -19.53 2.92
C ALA A 245 -1.42 -20.22 2.61
N TRP A 246 -1.47 -21.56 2.68
CA TRP A 246 -2.68 -22.39 2.49
C TRP A 246 -3.39 -22.66 3.81
N ARG A 247 -3.67 -21.59 4.54
CA ARG A 247 -4.47 -21.54 5.77
C ARG A 247 -5.58 -20.51 5.56
N LYS A 248 -6.74 -20.68 6.19
CA LYS A 248 -7.86 -19.70 6.14
C LYS A 248 -8.12 -19.18 4.71
N LEU A 249 -8.48 -20.10 3.82
CA LEU A 249 -8.58 -19.82 2.38
C LEU A 249 -9.65 -18.76 2.04
N ASP A 250 -10.61 -18.59 2.95
CA ASP A 250 -11.71 -17.61 2.95
C ASP A 250 -11.25 -16.17 3.18
N ARG A 251 -10.09 -15.97 3.82
CA ARG A 251 -9.58 -14.64 4.17
C ARG A 251 -8.31 -14.27 3.42
N SER A 252 -8.02 -12.97 3.45
CA SER A 252 -6.73 -12.46 3.01
C SER A 252 -5.69 -12.69 4.11
N LEU A 253 -4.47 -13.05 3.70
CA LEU A 253 -3.35 -13.24 4.61
C LEU A 253 -2.23 -12.25 4.30
N VAL A 254 -1.57 -11.76 5.33
CA VAL A 254 -0.43 -10.86 5.24
C VAL A 254 0.83 -11.58 5.69
N LEU A 255 1.91 -11.43 4.93
CA LEU A 255 3.22 -11.95 5.31
C LEU A 255 3.87 -11.04 6.38
N VAL A 256 4.26 -11.64 7.49
CA VAL A 256 5.03 -11.01 8.56
C VAL A 256 6.37 -11.74 8.65
N THR A 257 7.46 -10.99 8.73
CA THR A 257 8.80 -11.55 8.89
C THR A 257 9.42 -11.06 10.19
N ARG A 258 10.26 -11.90 10.78
CA ARG A 258 11.06 -11.55 11.94
C ARG A 258 12.34 -10.88 11.45
N GLN A 259 12.46 -9.58 11.68
CA GLN A 259 13.58 -8.80 11.18
C GLN A 259 14.43 -8.28 12.33
N ARG A 260 15.74 -8.18 12.09
CA ARG A 260 16.68 -7.60 13.04
C ARG A 260 16.74 -6.08 12.82
N LEU A 261 15.91 -5.34 13.53
CA LEU A 261 15.97 -3.88 13.59
C LEU A 261 16.99 -3.49 14.68
N GLY A 262 18.26 -3.38 14.28
CA GLY A 262 19.36 -3.07 15.20
C GLY A 262 19.73 -4.26 16.11
N LYS A 263 19.51 -4.13 17.42
CA LYS A 263 19.79 -5.18 18.41
C LYS A 263 18.57 -6.04 18.77
N CYS A 264 17.35 -5.60 18.42
CA CYS A 264 16.12 -6.33 18.70
C CYS A 264 15.66 -7.12 17.46
N LEU A 265 15.25 -8.37 17.69
CA LEU A 265 14.58 -9.22 16.72
C LEU A 265 13.08 -9.02 16.92
N ASP A 266 12.50 -8.11 16.14
CA ASP A 266 11.09 -7.76 16.21
C ASP A 266 10.35 -8.33 14.99
N TRP A 267 9.08 -8.69 15.21
CA TRP A 267 8.19 -9.07 14.12
C TRP A 267 7.68 -7.81 13.42
N GLY A 268 7.66 -7.83 12.10
CA GLY A 268 7.28 -6.69 11.29
C GLY A 268 6.92 -7.10 9.87
N LEU A 269 6.49 -6.11 9.09
CA LEU A 269 6.45 -6.28 7.64
C LEU A 269 7.90 -6.25 7.12
N PRO A 270 8.23 -6.99 6.04
CA PRO A 270 9.56 -7.00 5.48
C PRO A 270 9.95 -5.60 4.99
N VAL A 271 11.05 -5.08 5.53
CA VAL A 271 11.52 -3.71 5.30
C VAL A 271 13.02 -3.68 4.99
N LEU A 272 13.43 -2.75 4.12
CA LEU A 272 14.81 -2.51 3.69
C LEU A 272 15.15 -1.01 3.76
N GLU A 273 16.40 -0.67 4.14
CA GLU A 273 16.87 0.71 4.20
C GLU A 273 17.05 1.27 2.78
N VAL A 274 16.57 2.50 2.56
CA VAL A 274 16.74 3.19 1.27
C VAL A 274 18.01 4.01 1.36
N THR A 275 19.04 3.61 0.62
CA THR A 275 20.31 4.32 0.55
C THR A 275 20.52 4.92 -0.84
N GLY A 276 20.95 6.18 -0.92
CA GLY A 276 21.34 6.81 -2.19
C GLY A 276 20.17 7.37 -3.01
N ASP A 277 20.30 7.29 -4.34
CA ASP A 277 19.35 7.83 -5.34
C ASP A 277 18.26 6.82 -5.75
N ASP A 278 18.15 5.69 -5.04
CA ASP A 278 17.19 4.63 -5.37
C ASP A 278 15.74 5.04 -5.04
N THR A 279 14.83 4.69 -5.95
CA THR A 279 13.40 4.91 -5.72
C THR A 279 12.85 3.89 -4.73
N LEU A 280 11.83 4.26 -3.95
CA LEU A 280 11.14 3.36 -3.01
C LEU A 280 10.69 2.05 -3.69
N ARG A 281 10.26 2.14 -4.95
CA ARG A 281 9.82 0.98 -5.73
C ARG A 281 10.98 0.05 -6.08
N SER A 282 12.11 0.59 -6.53
CA SER A 282 13.31 -0.21 -6.86
C SER A 282 13.81 -1.00 -5.64
N VAL A 283 13.84 -0.36 -4.48
CA VAL A 283 14.24 -1.01 -3.22
C VAL A 283 13.28 -2.14 -2.84
N VAL A 284 11.98 -1.92 -3.00
CA VAL A 284 10.97 -2.96 -2.73
C VAL A 284 11.00 -4.10 -3.75
N GLU A 285 11.30 -3.82 -5.01
CA GLU A 285 11.47 -4.86 -6.04
C GLU A 285 12.68 -5.75 -5.74
N HIS A 286 13.80 -5.15 -5.33
CA HIS A 286 14.97 -5.90 -4.86
C HIS A 286 14.62 -6.76 -3.62
N LEU A 287 13.94 -6.16 -2.63
CA LEU A 287 13.48 -6.87 -1.45
C LEU A 287 12.52 -8.03 -1.79
N ALA A 288 11.64 -7.85 -2.76
CA ALA A 288 10.72 -8.89 -3.21
C ALA A 288 11.46 -10.06 -3.89
N GLN A 289 12.49 -9.77 -4.69
CA GLN A 289 13.33 -10.79 -5.33
C GLN A 289 14.17 -11.56 -4.31
N GLU A 290 14.61 -10.90 -3.24
CA GLU A 290 15.39 -11.52 -2.17
C GLU A 290 14.52 -12.46 -1.31
N LEU A 291 13.30 -12.01 -0.96
CA LEU A 291 12.41 -12.73 -0.05
C LEU A 291 11.57 -13.82 -0.72
N LEU A 292 11.10 -13.58 -1.95
CA LEU A 292 10.10 -14.42 -2.60
C LEU A 292 10.70 -15.17 -3.81
N PRO A 293 10.46 -16.48 -3.93
CA PRO A 293 10.89 -17.24 -5.10
C PRO A 293 10.10 -16.79 -6.34
N PRO A 294 10.62 -17.02 -7.56
CA PRO A 294 9.95 -16.63 -8.80
C PRO A 294 8.57 -17.31 -8.98
N GLU A 295 8.34 -18.44 -8.30
CA GLU A 295 7.06 -19.15 -8.26
C GLU A 295 5.94 -18.33 -7.60
N ALA A 296 6.27 -17.40 -6.69
CA ALA A 296 5.28 -16.58 -6.00
C ALA A 296 4.62 -15.54 -6.93
N ARG A 297 5.24 -15.21 -8.08
CA ARG A 297 4.76 -14.19 -9.04
C ARG A 297 4.24 -12.93 -8.33
N CYS A 298 5.06 -12.37 -7.46
CA CYS A 298 4.72 -11.20 -6.66
C CYS A 298 4.46 -9.98 -7.57
N THR A 299 3.28 -9.38 -7.46
CA THR A 299 2.88 -8.18 -8.21
C THR A 299 2.74 -6.98 -7.29
N ILE A 300 3.63 -6.00 -7.42
CA ILE A 300 3.58 -4.76 -6.65
C ILE A 300 2.58 -3.81 -7.31
N VAL A 301 1.65 -3.28 -6.52
CA VAL A 301 0.57 -2.43 -7.02
C VAL A 301 0.91 -0.96 -6.81
N GLY A 302 1.14 -0.26 -7.92
CA GLY A 302 1.36 1.18 -7.96
C GLY A 302 2.74 1.62 -7.47
N ASN A 303 2.99 2.92 -7.59
CA ASN A 303 4.23 3.57 -7.11
C ASN A 303 4.02 4.32 -5.78
N ALA A 304 2.77 4.48 -5.34
CA ALA A 304 2.43 5.22 -4.14
C ALA A 304 2.41 4.28 -2.91
N PRO A 305 3.00 4.68 -1.79
CA PRO A 305 2.91 3.91 -0.55
C PRO A 305 1.48 3.92 -0.02
N ILE A 306 1.00 2.76 0.45
CA ILE A 306 -0.33 2.63 1.08
C ILE A 306 -0.35 3.28 2.47
N GLY A 307 0.80 3.25 3.15
CA GLY A 307 0.92 3.73 4.52
C GLY A 307 2.34 4.11 4.87
N MET A 308 2.46 5.07 5.79
CA MET A 308 3.74 5.48 6.37
C MET A 308 3.70 5.28 7.88
N HIS A 309 4.72 4.62 8.42
CA HIS A 309 4.98 4.54 9.86
C HIS A 309 6.19 5.37 10.24
N LYS A 310 6.08 6.14 11.33
CA LYS A 310 7.19 6.94 11.86
C LYS A 310 7.40 6.60 13.33
N TYR A 311 8.62 6.30 13.70
CA TYR A 311 9.02 6.11 15.09
C TYR A 311 10.41 6.67 15.33
N PHE A 312 10.74 6.87 16.61
CA PHE A 312 12.04 7.38 17.03
C PHE A 312 12.71 6.33 17.88
N TYR A 313 13.99 6.06 17.61
CA TYR A 313 14.83 5.27 18.49
C TYR A 313 16.03 6.09 18.96
N ARG A 314 16.58 5.71 20.10
CA ARG A 314 17.84 6.29 20.60
C ARG A 314 18.98 5.39 20.11
N THR A 315 19.90 5.95 19.35
CA THR A 315 21.14 5.27 18.95
C THR A 315 22.03 5.09 20.18
N GLU A 316 23.02 4.19 20.11
CA GLU A 316 23.97 3.93 21.21
C GLU A 316 24.69 5.20 21.70
N ASP A 317 24.88 6.18 20.81
CA ASP A 317 25.44 7.51 21.11
C ASP A 317 24.46 8.45 21.85
N GLY A 318 23.28 8.00 22.24
CA GLY A 318 22.23 8.80 22.88
C GLY A 318 21.51 9.78 21.94
N LYS A 319 21.89 9.84 20.66
CA LYS A 319 21.24 10.67 19.64
C LYS A 319 19.87 10.10 19.26
N LYS A 320 18.88 10.98 19.11
CA LYS A 320 17.52 10.61 18.69
C LYS A 320 17.49 10.49 17.17
N GLN A 321 17.34 9.27 16.66
CA GLN A 321 17.20 9.00 15.23
C GLN A 321 15.73 8.81 14.87
N GLY A 322 15.27 9.46 13.80
CA GLY A 322 13.94 9.26 13.25
C GLY A 322 13.96 8.18 12.17
N VAL A 323 12.97 7.30 12.19
CA VAL A 323 12.75 6.29 11.14
C VAL A 323 11.42 6.56 10.46
N GLN A 324 11.42 6.58 9.13
CA GLN A 324 10.22 6.60 8.30
C GLN A 324 10.18 5.33 7.47
N MET A 325 9.12 4.55 7.63
CA MET A 325 8.88 3.33 6.86
C MET A 325 7.71 3.58 5.91
N TYR A 326 7.91 3.38 4.62
CA TYR A 326 6.90 3.52 3.58
C TYR A 326 6.52 2.14 3.05
N PHE A 327 5.25 1.75 3.18
CA PHE A 327 4.80 0.42 2.79
C PHE A 327 4.14 0.43 1.42
N LEU A 328 4.60 -0.43 0.51
CA LEU A 328 3.97 -0.68 -0.79
C LEU A 328 3.12 -1.95 -0.72
N ASN A 329 2.06 -2.00 -1.54
CA ASN A 329 1.19 -3.17 -1.63
C ASN A 329 1.75 -4.17 -2.62
N ALA A 330 1.74 -5.45 -2.27
CA ALA A 330 2.02 -6.50 -3.23
C ALA A 330 1.07 -7.68 -3.06
N TYR A 331 0.71 -8.32 -4.17
CA TYR A 331 -0.10 -9.52 -4.19
C TYR A 331 0.69 -10.71 -4.70
N VAL A 332 0.47 -11.84 -4.05
CA VAL A 332 1.02 -13.13 -4.43
C VAL A 332 -0.03 -13.95 -5.16
N ASP A 333 0.43 -14.84 -6.05
CA ASP A 333 -0.48 -15.73 -6.76
C ASP A 333 -1.29 -16.62 -5.80
N LYS A 334 -2.56 -16.85 -6.14
CA LYS A 334 -3.52 -17.63 -5.36
C LYS A 334 -3.10 -19.09 -5.19
N LEU A 335 -2.36 -19.60 -6.18
CA LEU A 335 -1.96 -21.01 -6.26
C LEU A 335 -0.67 -21.31 -5.49
N TRP A 336 0.06 -20.29 -5.03
CA TRP A 336 1.32 -20.50 -4.34
C TRP A 336 1.10 -20.92 -2.88
N HIS A 337 1.81 -21.96 -2.46
CA HIS A 337 1.66 -22.56 -1.12
C HIS A 337 2.34 -21.77 0.00
N GLY A 338 3.22 -20.83 -0.35
CA GLY A 338 3.81 -19.89 0.61
C GLY A 338 4.87 -20.47 1.54
N GLU A 339 5.31 -21.71 1.28
CA GLU A 339 6.25 -22.45 2.12
C GLU A 339 7.72 -22.06 1.89
N ASN A 340 8.03 -21.50 0.72
CA ASN A 340 9.41 -21.25 0.27
C ASN A 340 9.83 -19.77 0.37
N VAL A 341 9.48 -19.07 1.46
CA VAL A 341 10.01 -17.71 1.68
C VAL A 341 11.48 -17.84 2.10
N ASN A 342 12.38 -17.22 1.35
CA ASN A 342 13.81 -17.23 1.65
C ASN A 342 14.11 -16.21 2.74
N VAL A 343 13.88 -16.61 3.99
CA VAL A 343 14.27 -15.80 5.16
C VAL A 343 15.45 -16.49 5.83
N ASP A 344 16.59 -15.81 5.78
CA ASP A 344 17.89 -16.14 6.35
C ASP A 344 17.87 -17.28 7.41
N GLY A 345 17.94 -18.52 6.90
CA GLY A 345 18.36 -19.71 7.63
C GLY A 345 17.46 -20.30 8.73
N LYS A 346 16.27 -19.80 9.04
CA LYS A 346 15.36 -20.49 9.99
C LYS A 346 13.90 -20.42 9.56
N SER A 347 13.28 -21.58 9.36
CA SER A 347 11.85 -21.78 9.04
C SER A 347 10.85 -21.18 10.05
N GLU A 348 11.31 -20.59 11.16
CA GLU A 348 10.50 -19.85 12.15
C GLU A 348 10.53 -18.31 11.95
N SER A 349 11.09 -17.83 10.84
CA SER A 349 11.35 -16.39 10.64
C SER A 349 10.23 -15.68 9.86
N PHE A 350 9.21 -16.41 9.40
CA PHE A 350 8.07 -15.82 8.71
C PHE A 350 6.75 -16.46 9.15
N ALA A 351 5.68 -15.69 9.06
CA ALA A 351 4.32 -16.13 9.37
C ALA A 351 3.31 -15.46 8.44
N TRP A 352 2.31 -16.22 8.02
CA TRP A 352 1.12 -15.71 7.36
C TRP A 352 0.04 -15.45 8.41
N SER A 353 -0.36 -14.19 8.54
CA SER A 353 -1.26 -13.75 9.60
C SER A 353 -2.50 -13.08 9.01
N THR A 354 -3.65 -13.32 9.64
CA THR A 354 -4.84 -12.48 9.44
C THR A 354 -4.67 -11.13 10.13
N VAL A 355 -5.52 -10.15 9.81
CA VAL A 355 -5.52 -8.82 10.47
C VAL A 355 -5.77 -8.93 11.98
N ASP A 356 -6.57 -9.91 12.39
CA ASP A 356 -6.87 -10.20 13.79
C ASP A 356 -5.67 -10.78 14.53
N GLU A 357 -4.95 -11.72 13.90
CA GLU A 357 -3.78 -12.38 14.49
C GLU A 357 -2.53 -11.48 14.50
N LEU A 358 -2.54 -10.41 13.70
CA LEU A 358 -1.40 -9.50 13.58
C LEU A 358 -1.04 -8.84 14.92
N SER A 359 -2.03 -8.66 15.82
CA SER A 359 -1.79 -8.12 17.17
C SER A 359 -0.96 -9.04 18.07
N ASN A 360 -0.86 -10.33 17.76
CA ASN A 360 -0.04 -11.27 18.52
C ASN A 360 1.45 -11.15 18.17
N TYR A 361 1.76 -10.69 16.96
CA TYR A 361 3.13 -10.57 16.47
C TYR A 361 3.71 -9.17 16.70
N LEU A 362 2.92 -8.11 16.45
CA LEU A 362 3.42 -6.74 16.51
C LEU A 362 3.31 -6.17 17.93
N THR A 363 4.44 -5.78 18.51
CA THR A 363 4.50 -5.18 19.85
C THR A 363 4.08 -3.71 19.85
N ASP A 364 4.28 -2.99 18.75
CA ASP A 364 3.95 -1.56 18.63
C ASP A 364 2.45 -1.36 18.29
N ARG A 365 1.69 -0.88 19.29
CA ARG A 365 0.27 -0.53 19.14
C ARG A 365 0.02 0.57 18.11
N SER A 366 0.95 1.51 17.96
CA SER A 366 0.82 2.61 17.00
C SER A 366 1.00 2.11 15.57
N PHE A 367 1.90 1.14 15.38
CA PHE A 367 2.09 0.46 14.10
C PHE A 367 0.90 -0.42 13.74
N LEU A 368 0.39 -1.21 14.70
CA LEU A 368 -0.83 -2.02 14.53
C LEU A 368 -2.03 -1.18 14.08
N LYS A 369 -2.25 -0.04 14.73
CA LYS A 369 -3.35 0.87 14.37
C LYS A 369 -3.22 1.36 12.92
N ARG A 370 -1.99 1.65 12.46
CA ARG A 370 -1.74 2.06 11.07
C ARG A 370 -1.97 0.93 10.09
N ILE A 371 -1.48 -0.28 10.37
CA ILE A 371 -1.68 -1.44 9.48
C ILE A 371 -3.15 -1.74 9.30
N ARG A 372 -3.94 -1.71 10.38
CA ARG A 372 -5.40 -1.90 10.29
C ARG A 372 -6.12 -0.87 9.42
N THR A 373 -5.56 0.33 9.26
CA THR A 373 -6.15 1.34 8.35
C THR A 373 -5.96 1.00 6.88
N PHE A 374 -4.89 0.29 6.50
CA PHE A 374 -4.59 0.02 5.09
C PHE A 374 -4.71 -1.45 4.69
N VAL A 375 -4.66 -2.39 5.64
CA VAL A 375 -5.02 -3.80 5.45
C VAL A 375 -6.48 -3.96 5.80
N VAL A 376 -7.31 -3.88 4.78
CA VAL A 376 -8.76 -4.08 4.87
C VAL A 376 -9.06 -5.52 4.44
N ASP A 377 -9.64 -6.30 5.34
CA ASP A 377 -10.38 -7.50 4.99
C ASP A 377 -11.78 -7.05 4.57
N TYR A 378 -12.19 -7.41 3.34
CA TYR A 378 -13.49 -7.07 2.77
C TYR A 378 -14.54 -8.14 3.04
#